data_AF-A0A350YVY2-F1
#
_entry.id   AF-A0A350YVY2-F1
#
_cell.length_a   1.000
_cell.length_b   1.000
_cell.length_c   1.000
_cell.angle_alpha   90.00
_cell.angle_beta   90.00
_cell.angle_gamma   90.00
#
_symmetry.space_group_name_H-M   'P 1'
#
loop_
_entity.id
_entity.type
_entity.pdbx_description
1 polymer ?
#
loop_
_entity_poly.entity_id
_entity_poly.type
_entity_poly.pdbx_seq_one_letter_code
_entity_poly.pdbx_strand_id
1 'polypeptide(L)'
;MRFLYPAFLFALFAIIIPILIHLFSFRKFTTVYFSNVNYLKNIKRESKRKSQLKHLLMLLARIMAITCLVFLFAQPYIPPDNQEQKITAGIINIYIDN
;
A
#
# COMPACT_ATOMS: atom_id res chain seq x y z
N MET A 1 7.00 -2.16 19.04
CA MET A 1 5.64 -2.32 18.48
C MET A 1 5.40 -3.79 18.23
N ARG A 2 4.24 -4.30 18.61
CA ARG A 2 3.85 -5.70 18.39
C ARG A 2 2.67 -5.70 17.42
N PHE A 3 2.53 -6.78 16.67
CA PHE A 3 1.40 -6.98 15.75
C PHE A 3 0.51 -8.04 16.35
N LEU A 4 -0.81 -7.83 16.29
CA LEU A 4 -1.76 -8.84 16.75
C LEU A 4 -1.74 -10.06 15.82
N TYR A 5 -1.57 -9.82 14.52
CA TYR A 5 -1.48 -10.86 13.49
C TYR A 5 -0.21 -10.69 12.64
N PRO A 6 0.96 -11.12 13.14
CA PRO A 6 2.23 -10.96 12.42
C PRO A 6 2.26 -11.72 11.08
N ALA A 7 1.49 -12.80 10.96
CA ALA A 7 1.36 -13.55 9.71
C ALA A 7 0.79 -12.71 8.55
N PHE A 8 0.01 -11.67 8.85
CA PHE A 8 -0.56 -10.80 7.81
C PHE A 8 0.50 -10.00 7.06
N LEU A 9 1.72 -9.83 7.61
CA LEU A 9 2.82 -9.21 6.87
C LEU A 9 3.19 -10.01 5.62
N PHE A 10 2.98 -11.34 5.59
CA PHE A 10 3.18 -12.13 4.38
C PHE A 10 2.20 -11.76 3.25
N ALA A 11 1.06 -11.12 3.56
CA ALA A 11 0.15 -10.64 2.52
C ALA A 11 0.76 -9.49 1.69
N LEU A 12 1.84 -8.84 2.12
CA LEU A 12 2.60 -7.89 1.27
C LEU A 12 3.13 -8.56 -0.02
N PHE A 13 3.36 -9.88 -0.02
CA PHE A 13 3.73 -10.59 -1.24
C PHE A 13 2.65 -10.50 -2.33
N ALA A 14 1.38 -10.25 -1.98
CA ALA A 14 0.32 -10.02 -2.96
C ALA A 14 0.56 -8.79 -3.84
N ILE A 15 1.37 -7.82 -3.40
CA ILE A 15 1.76 -6.63 -4.17
C ILE A 15 2.59 -7.02 -5.41
N ILE A 16 3.23 -8.19 -5.41
CA ILE A 16 3.97 -8.71 -6.56
C ILE A 16 3.02 -8.85 -7.77
N ILE A 17 1.75 -9.24 -7.54
CA ILE A 17 0.76 -9.44 -8.62
C ILE A 17 0.54 -8.17 -9.46
N PRO A 18 0.12 -7.01 -8.89
CA PRO A 18 -0.07 -5.80 -9.67
C PRO A 18 1.23 -5.26 -10.27
N ILE A 19 2.40 -5.49 -9.64
CA ILE A 19 3.69 -5.12 -10.21
C ILE A 19 3.99 -5.96 -11.46
N LEU A 20 3.80 -7.28 -11.40
CA LEU A 20 3.98 -8.17 -12.55
C LEU A 20 3.03 -7.83 -13.68
N ILE A 21 1.75 -7.59 -13.39
CA ILE A 21 0.75 -7.19 -14.39
C ILE A 21 1.13 -5.87 -15.06
N HIS A 22 1.70 -4.93 -14.31
CA HIS A 22 2.15 -3.65 -14.87
C HIS A 22 3.37 -3.82 -15.77
N LEU A 23 4.34 -4.66 -15.37
CA LEU A 23 5.53 -4.95 -16.15
C LEU A 23 5.20 -5.73 -17.42
N PHE A 24 4.26 -6.68 -17.34
CA PHE A 24 3.62 -7.34 -18.48
C PHE A 24 2.51 -6.47 -19.05
N SER A 25 2.88 -5.27 -19.49
CA SER A 25 1.99 -4.46 -20.31
C SER A 25 1.84 -5.17 -21.67
N PHE A 26 0.77 -5.96 -21.84
CA PHE A 26 0.36 -6.58 -23.11
C PHE A 26 0.03 -5.50 -24.14
N ARG A 27 1.08 -4.85 -24.64
CA ARG A 27 0.98 -3.75 -25.57
C ARG A 27 0.70 -4.32 -26.95
N LYS A 28 -0.59 -4.53 -27.25
CA LYS A 28 -1.04 -4.76 -28.62
C LYS A 28 -0.84 -3.45 -29.40
N PHE A 29 0.25 -3.38 -30.16
CA PHE A 29 0.48 -2.29 -31.09
C PHE A 29 -0.45 -2.47 -32.28
N THR A 30 -1.58 -1.77 -32.30
CA THR A 30 -2.43 -1.70 -33.49
C THR A 30 -1.83 -0.67 -34.46
N THR A 31 -1.34 -1.15 -35.60
CA THR A 31 -0.84 -0.29 -36.68
C THR A 31 -2.02 0.22 -37.48
N VAL A 32 -2.38 1.49 -37.29
CA VAL A 32 -3.37 2.18 -38.12
C VAL A 32 -2.64 2.94 -39.22
N TYR A 33 -2.89 2.61 -40.49
CA TYR A 33 -2.35 3.32 -41.65
C TYR A 33 -3.07 4.67 -41.78
N PHE A 34 -2.35 5.78 -41.54
CA PHE A 34 -2.88 7.14 -41.66
C PHE A 34 -2.12 7.88 -42.76
N SER A 35 -2.85 8.53 -43.67
CA SER A 35 -2.33 9.12 -44.92
C SER A 35 -1.45 10.37 -44.73
N ASN A 36 -1.24 10.86 -43.51
CA ASN A 36 -0.47 12.08 -43.23
C ASN A 36 0.34 11.95 -41.93
N VAL A 37 1.56 11.40 -42.03
CA VAL A 37 2.39 10.93 -40.89
C VAL A 37 3.19 12.03 -40.17
N ASN A 38 3.28 13.24 -40.72
CA ASN A 38 4.16 14.29 -40.19
C ASN A 38 3.54 15.08 -39.02
N TYR A 39 2.20 15.23 -38.98
CA TYR A 39 1.53 16.00 -37.92
C TYR A 39 1.26 15.15 -36.66
N LEU A 40 0.91 13.87 -36.82
CA LEU A 40 0.62 12.98 -35.69
C LEU A 40 1.86 12.65 -34.84
N LYS A 41 3.07 12.70 -35.40
CA LYS A 41 4.30 12.29 -34.69
C LYS A 41 4.64 13.20 -33.51
N ASN A 42 4.35 14.50 -33.61
CA ASN A 42 4.63 15.48 -32.55
C ASN A 42 3.63 15.35 -31.38
N ILE A 43 2.33 15.22 -31.67
CA ILE A 43 1.29 15.07 -30.64
C ILE A 43 1.42 13.73 -29.90
N LYS A 44 1.80 12.65 -30.60
CA LYS A 44 2.05 11.33 -29.97
C LYS A 44 3.23 11.34 -29.01
N ARG A 45 4.22 12.23 -29.22
CA ARG A 45 5.41 12.36 -28.34
C ARG A 45 5.05 13.02 -27.01
N GLU A 46 4.24 14.08 -27.02
CA GLU A 46 3.77 14.72 -25.78
C GLU A 46 2.79 13.85 -24.98
N SER A 47 1.83 13.19 -25.67
CA SER A 47 0.84 12.34 -25.02
C SER A 47 1.49 11.16 -24.27
N LYS A 48 2.56 10.58 -24.82
CA LYS A 48 3.33 9.52 -24.15
C LYS A 48 3.92 9.99 -22.81
N ARG A 49 4.47 11.21 -22.73
CA ARG A 49 5.14 11.70 -21.51
C ARG A 49 4.14 11.93 -20.37
N LYS A 50 2.97 12.51 -20.65
CA LYS A 50 1.87 12.67 -19.67
C LYS A 50 1.27 11.32 -19.27
N SER A 51 1.14 10.38 -20.20
CA SER A 51 0.61 9.04 -19.94
C SER A 51 1.52 8.24 -18.99
N GLN A 52 2.84 8.36 -19.12
CA GLN A 52 3.81 7.68 -18.24
C GLN A 52 3.72 8.13 -16.78
N LEU A 53 3.57 9.44 -16.52
CA LEU A 53 3.41 9.96 -15.15
C LEU A 53 2.12 9.46 -14.51
N LYS A 54 1.00 9.48 -15.25
CA LYS A 54 -0.27 8.92 -14.77
C LYS A 54 -0.16 7.43 -14.50
N HIS A 55 0.58 6.70 -15.33
CA HIS A 55 0.80 5.27 -15.17
C HIS A 55 1.58 4.95 -13.88
N LEU A 56 2.62 5.73 -13.57
CA LEU A 56 3.37 5.58 -12.32
C LEU A 56 2.52 5.93 -11.10
N LEU A 57 1.75 7.02 -11.15
CA LEU A 57 0.84 7.40 -10.05
C LEU A 57 -0.22 6.32 -9.80
N MET A 58 -0.77 5.73 -10.86
CA MET A 58 -1.76 4.67 -10.75
C MET A 58 -1.16 3.38 -10.16
N LEU A 59 0.08 3.06 -10.51
CA LEU A 59 0.82 1.94 -9.90
C LEU A 59 1.04 2.19 -8.41
N LEU A 60 1.53 3.38 -8.05
CA LEU A 60 1.78 3.76 -6.65
C LEU A 60 0.50 3.66 -5.82
N ALA A 61 -0.62 4.16 -6.35
CA ALA A 61 -1.92 4.11 -5.68
C ALA A 61 -2.39 2.67 -5.42
N ARG A 62 -2.21 1.75 -6.38
CA ARG A 62 -2.55 0.33 -6.20
C ARG A 62 -1.70 -0.33 -5.11
N ILE A 63 -0.40 -0.04 -5.10
CA ILE A 63 0.53 -0.56 -4.08
C ILE A 63 0.13 -0.01 -2.69
N MET A 64 -0.08 1.31 -2.57
CA MET A 64 -0.50 1.93 -1.32
C MET A 64 -1.81 1.36 -0.79
N ALA A 65 -2.80 1.13 -1.64
CA ALA A 65 -4.08 0.58 -1.23
C ALA A 65 -3.91 -0.81 -0.59
N ILE A 66 -3.11 -1.69 -1.21
CA ILE A 66 -2.84 -3.02 -0.67
C ILE A 66 -2.02 -2.92 0.62
N THR A 67 -1.00 -2.07 0.66
CA THR A 67 -0.18 -1.88 1.87
C THR A 67 -1.03 -1.39 3.04
N CYS A 68 -1.89 -0.38 2.84
CA CYS A 68 -2.82 0.09 3.87
C CYS A 68 -3.77 -1.01 4.34
N LEU A 69 -4.31 -1.81 3.41
CA LEU A 69 -5.17 -2.94 3.74
C LEU A 69 -4.42 -3.96 4.63
N VAL A 70 -3.18 -4.31 4.26
CA VAL A 70 -2.34 -5.25 5.03
C VAL A 70 -2.05 -4.70 6.42
N PHE A 71 -1.71 -3.41 6.55
CA PHE A 71 -1.49 -2.79 7.86
C PHE A 71 -2.75 -2.72 8.71
N LEU A 72 -3.91 -2.48 8.10
CA LEU A 72 -5.20 -2.47 8.80
C LEU A 72 -5.49 -3.84 9.44
N PHE A 73 -5.24 -4.93 8.71
CA PHE A 73 -5.42 -6.29 9.23
C PHE A 73 -4.28 -6.76 10.15
N ALA A 74 -3.06 -6.27 9.97
CA ALA A 74 -1.93 -6.59 10.85
C ALA A 74 -2.08 -5.97 12.26
N GLN A 75 -2.93 -4.93 12.38
CA GLN A 75 -3.24 -4.20 13.61
C GLN A 75 -1.97 -3.92 14.45
N PRO A 76 -1.08 -3.03 13.98
CA PRO A 76 0.09 -2.62 14.75
C PRO A 76 -0.37 -1.97 16.05
N TYR A 77 0.10 -2.50 17.17
CA TYR A 77 -0.11 -1.87 18.46
C TYR A 77 1.23 -1.52 19.10
N ILE A 78 1.25 -0.38 19.76
CA ILE A 78 2.34 0.03 20.62
C ILE A 78 1.94 -0.51 21.99
N PRO A 79 2.58 -1.58 22.50
CA PRO A 79 2.37 -1.94 23.89
C PRO A 79 2.74 -0.71 24.73
N PRO A 80 1.89 -0.27 25.66
CA PRO A 80 2.31 0.72 26.63
C PRO A 80 3.59 0.19 27.26
N ASP A 81 4.60 1.06 27.41
CA ASP A 81 5.75 0.71 28.22
C ASP A 81 5.20 0.22 29.55
N ASN A 82 5.62 -0.96 29.99
CA ASN A 82 5.23 -1.47 31.27
C ASN A 82 5.83 -0.48 32.27
N GLN A 83 5.07 0.57 32.63
CA GLN A 83 5.20 1.12 33.96
C GLN A 83 4.97 -0.08 34.84
N GLU A 84 6.09 -0.54 35.36
CA GLU A 84 6.25 -1.69 36.19
C GLU A 84 5.04 -1.78 37.10
N GLN A 85 4.61 -3.01 37.33
CA GLN A 85 3.86 -3.36 38.51
C GLN A 85 4.61 -2.81 39.74
N LYS A 86 4.39 -1.54 40.09
CA LYS A 86 4.60 -1.02 41.44
C LYS A 86 3.41 -1.48 42.27
N ILE A 87 3.25 -2.80 42.37
CA ILE A 87 2.47 -3.43 43.43
C ILE A 87 3.49 -4.18 44.27
N THR A 88 4.18 -3.48 45.16
CA THR A 88 4.62 -4.03 46.45
C THR A 88 4.96 -2.89 47.41
N ALA A 89 3.95 -2.20 47.95
CA ALA A 89 3.95 -1.64 49.31
C ALA A 89 2.57 -1.03 49.62
N GLY A 90 1.56 -1.88 49.84
CA GLY A 90 0.40 -1.55 50.66
C GLY A 90 -0.57 -0.49 50.12
N ILE A 91 -1.35 -0.83 49.08
CA ILE A 91 -2.64 -0.17 48.87
C ILE A 91 -3.72 -1.24 49.01
N ILE A 92 -4.17 -1.44 50.24
CA ILE A 92 -5.30 -2.30 50.58
C ILE A 92 -6.55 -1.42 50.44
N ASN A 93 -7.24 -1.54 49.31
CA ASN A 93 -8.54 -0.89 49.14
C ASN A 93 -9.59 -1.69 49.92
N ILE A 94 -9.88 -1.25 51.14
CA ILE A 94 -10.98 -1.75 51.96
C ILE A 94 -12.25 -1.05 51.48
N TYR A 95 -13.14 -1.81 50.85
CA TYR A 95 -14.49 -1.35 50.55
C TYR A 95 -15.35 -1.55 51.80
N ILE A 96 -15.85 -0.46 52.37
CA ILE A 96 -16.89 -0.49 53.39
C ILE A 96 -18.20 -0.23 52.66
N ASP A 97 -19.10 -1.21 52.72
CA ASP A 97 -20.48 -1.12 52.25
C ASP A 97 -21.39 -0.71 53.43
N ASN A 98 -22.42 0.08 53.17
CA ASN A 98 -23.33 0.66 54.18
C ASN A 98 -24.73 0.05 54.11
#